data_AF-A0A6N9DF69-F1
#
_entry.id   AF-A0A6N9DF69-F1
#
_cell.length_a   1.000
_cell.length_b   1.000
_cell.length_c   1.000
_cell.angle_alpha   90.00
_cell.angle_beta   90.00
_cell.angle_gamma   90.00
#
_symmetry.space_group_name_H-M   'P 1'
#
loop_
_entity.id
_entity.type
_entity.pdbx_description
1 polymer ?
#
loop_
_entity_poly.entity_id
_entity_poly.type
_entity_poly.pdbx_seq_one_letter_code
_entity_poly.pdbx_strand_id
1 'polypeptide(L)'
;MSVSTASTTDQKPIILDFSRSELEREVVDVLGQSKFRAKQIWQGLHRECLLDFELVTTLPKGLREELARRYTANPLEKVMHLTSADGSTDKALFRLADGELVETVLMRYAADSHRKARKTVCVSTQAGCALGCTFCATGQQGFRRQLTTGEIVAQIIFMQRIALAEDRSEVEEGAREIGSVQGVTNVVFMGMGEPLANYENTMSAIRSINDENA
;
A
#
# COMPACT_ATOMS: atom_id res chain seq x y z
N MET A 1 -28.36 25.07 5.15
CA MET A 1 -28.71 23.85 4.37
C MET A 1 -28.04 22.68 5.08
N SER A 2 -28.86 21.80 5.63
CA SER A 2 -28.46 20.65 6.46
C SER A 2 -27.55 19.70 5.67
N VAL A 3 -26.30 19.61 6.09
CA VAL A 3 -25.37 18.58 5.60
C VAL A 3 -25.83 17.25 6.18
N SER A 4 -26.41 16.42 5.32
CA SER A 4 -26.77 15.05 5.63
C SER A 4 -25.49 14.25 5.90
N THR A 5 -25.21 13.97 7.17
CA THR A 5 -24.21 12.98 7.57
C THR A 5 -24.75 11.60 7.22
N ALA A 6 -24.38 11.08 6.04
CA ALA A 6 -24.54 9.66 5.77
C ALA A 6 -23.62 8.88 6.72
N SER A 7 -24.25 8.16 7.65
CA SER A 7 -23.62 7.24 8.59
C SER A 7 -23.06 6.03 7.83
N THR A 8 -21.75 5.98 7.57
CA THR A 8 -21.05 4.78 7.05
C THR A 8 -20.72 3.83 8.21
N THR A 9 -21.75 3.19 8.74
CA THR A 9 -21.64 2.16 9.78
C THR A 9 -21.67 0.78 9.14
N ASP A 10 -20.54 0.28 8.61
CA ASP A 10 -20.14 -1.16 8.67
C ASP A 10 -18.74 -1.48 8.07
N GLN A 11 -17.78 -0.55 8.10
CA GLN A 11 -16.46 -0.82 7.52
C GLN A 11 -15.47 -1.29 8.58
N LYS A 12 -14.91 -2.50 8.38
CA LYS A 12 -13.86 -3.06 9.24
C LYS A 12 -12.60 -2.18 9.20
N PRO A 13 -11.93 -1.93 10.34
CA PRO A 13 -10.67 -1.21 10.37
C PRO A 13 -9.63 -1.86 9.47
N ILE A 14 -8.76 -1.04 8.84
CA ILE A 14 -7.71 -1.54 7.97
C ILE A 14 -6.53 -1.94 8.85
N ILE A 15 -6.11 -3.21 8.79
CA ILE A 15 -5.04 -3.69 9.67
C ILE A 15 -3.68 -3.03 9.39
N LEU A 16 -3.49 -2.54 8.15
CA LEU A 16 -2.32 -1.78 7.72
C LEU A 16 -2.28 -0.35 8.28
N ASP A 17 -3.34 0.13 8.93
CA ASP A 17 -3.31 1.43 9.63
C ASP A 17 -2.44 1.38 10.89
N PHE A 18 -2.28 0.19 11.49
CA PHE A 18 -1.52 0.02 12.71
C PHE A 18 -0.01 0.16 12.45
N SER A 19 0.67 0.92 13.30
CA SER A 19 2.10 0.72 13.51
C SER A 19 2.35 -0.67 14.09
N ARG A 20 3.59 -1.15 13.97
CA ARG A 20 3.97 -2.44 14.56
C ARG A 20 3.65 -2.53 16.05
N SER A 21 3.90 -1.46 16.80
CA SER A 21 3.63 -1.44 18.24
C SER A 21 2.13 -1.47 18.55
N GLU A 22 1.29 -0.88 17.69
CA GLU A 22 -0.16 -0.92 17.80
C GLU A 22 -0.69 -2.30 17.45
N LEU A 23 -0.18 -2.92 16.38
CA LEU A 23 -0.53 -4.29 16.01
C LEU A 23 -0.13 -5.29 17.12
N GLU A 24 1.03 -5.11 17.75
CA GLU A 24 1.42 -5.93 18.90
C GLU A 24 0.44 -5.82 20.06
N ARG A 25 -0.03 -4.60 20.40
CA ARG A 25 -1.06 -4.40 21.43
C ARG A 25 -2.39 -5.00 21.02
N GLU A 26 -2.84 -4.75 19.79
CA GLU A 26 -4.10 -5.29 19.27
C GLU A 26 -4.16 -6.82 19.33
N VAL A 27 -3.06 -7.47 18.94
CA VAL A 27 -2.95 -8.93 18.96
C VAL A 27 -2.98 -9.50 20.38
N VAL A 28 -2.36 -8.83 21.35
CA VAL A 28 -2.32 -9.29 22.74
C VAL A 28 -3.63 -8.98 23.48
N ASP A 29 -4.06 -7.72 23.42
CA ASP A 29 -5.11 -7.20 24.28
C ASP A 29 -6.52 -7.49 23.71
N VAL A 30 -6.67 -7.52 22.39
CA VAL A 30 -7.97 -7.69 21.71
C VAL A 30 -8.16 -9.10 21.17
N LEU A 31 -7.14 -9.67 20.51
CA LEU A 31 -7.21 -11.02 19.95
C LEU A 31 -6.83 -12.12 20.94
N GLY A 32 -6.31 -11.76 22.12
CA GLY A 32 -5.88 -12.71 23.14
C GLY A 32 -4.77 -13.65 22.67
N GLN A 33 -3.97 -13.23 21.67
CA GLN A 33 -2.91 -14.02 21.08
C GLN A 33 -1.55 -13.61 21.66
N SER A 34 -0.60 -14.54 21.64
CA SER A 34 0.78 -14.26 22.04
C SER A 34 1.45 -13.25 21.10
N LYS A 35 2.34 -12.40 21.65
CA LYS A 35 3.08 -11.35 20.94
C LYS A 35 3.73 -11.79 19.62
N PHE A 36 4.26 -13.02 19.53
CA PHE A 36 4.90 -13.49 18.30
C PHE A 36 3.93 -13.59 17.10
N ARG A 37 2.61 -13.72 17.34
CA ARG A 37 1.59 -13.69 16.27
C ARG A 37 1.53 -12.34 15.58
N ALA A 38 1.76 -11.24 16.30
CA ALA A 38 1.84 -9.91 15.71
C ALA A 38 3.00 -9.81 14.72
N LYS A 39 4.16 -10.40 15.05
CA LYS A 39 5.30 -10.49 14.12
C LYS A 39 4.95 -11.27 12.86
N GLN A 40 4.25 -12.39 12.98
CA GLN A 40 3.83 -13.18 11.82
C GLN A 40 2.82 -12.44 10.93
N ILE A 41 1.85 -11.74 11.54
CA ILE A 41 0.91 -10.88 10.82
C ILE A 41 1.68 -9.77 10.09
N TRP A 42 2.55 -9.05 10.80
CA TRP A 42 3.36 -7.97 10.23
C TRP A 42 4.21 -8.44 9.04
N GLN A 43 4.92 -9.55 9.20
CA GLN A 43 5.74 -10.13 8.13
C GLN A 43 4.90 -10.61 6.94
N GLY A 44 3.75 -11.26 7.19
CA GLY A 44 2.85 -11.68 6.13
C GLY A 44 2.35 -10.51 5.29
N LEU A 45 1.92 -9.43 5.96
CA LEU A 45 1.34 -8.26 5.30
C LEU A 45 2.39 -7.41 4.58
N HIS A 46 3.51 -7.09 5.24
CA HIS A 46 4.50 -6.14 4.73
C HIS A 46 5.59 -6.81 3.90
N ARG A 47 6.19 -7.89 4.41
CA ARG A 47 7.36 -8.54 3.78
C ARG A 47 6.95 -9.49 2.66
N GLU A 48 5.97 -10.33 2.95
CA GLU A 48 5.43 -11.29 1.98
C GLU A 48 4.35 -10.66 1.09
N CYS A 49 3.94 -9.41 1.40
CA CYS A 49 2.98 -8.62 0.62
C CYS A 49 1.60 -9.32 0.48
N LEU A 50 1.17 -10.06 1.50
CA LEU A 50 -0.06 -10.85 1.48
C LEU A 50 -1.23 -9.99 1.95
N LEU A 51 -1.97 -9.40 1.01
CA LEU A 51 -3.17 -8.61 1.31
C LEU A 51 -4.46 -9.46 1.48
N ASP A 52 -4.30 -10.69 1.95
CA ASP A 52 -5.38 -11.62 2.28
C ASP A 52 -4.92 -12.49 3.45
N PHE A 53 -5.67 -12.46 4.56
CA PHE A 53 -5.34 -13.22 5.75
C PHE A 53 -5.30 -14.73 5.51
N GLU A 54 -6.07 -15.25 4.56
CA GLU A 54 -6.05 -16.69 4.23
C GLU A 54 -4.70 -17.14 3.68
N LEU A 55 -3.94 -16.23 3.06
CA LEU A 55 -2.62 -16.53 2.48
C LEU A 55 -1.51 -16.56 3.53
N VAL A 56 -1.72 -16.01 4.73
CA VAL A 56 -0.71 -15.97 5.80
C VAL A 56 -0.65 -17.32 6.53
N THR A 57 -0.16 -18.35 5.84
CA THR A 57 -0.19 -19.76 6.29
C THR A 57 0.58 -20.04 7.58
N THR A 58 1.44 -19.11 8.03
CA THR A 58 2.12 -19.17 9.33
C THR A 58 1.14 -18.99 10.52
N LEU A 59 -0.07 -18.49 10.26
CA LEU A 59 -1.15 -18.32 11.23
C LEU A 59 -2.11 -19.52 11.24
N PRO A 60 -2.59 -19.97 12.43
CA PRO A 60 -3.62 -21.00 12.52
C PRO A 60 -4.91 -20.54 11.84
N LYS A 61 -5.67 -21.50 11.29
CA LYS A 61 -6.93 -21.23 10.59
C LYS A 61 -7.89 -20.35 11.39
N GLY A 62 -8.09 -20.66 12.68
CA GLY A 62 -8.99 -19.87 13.55
C GLY A 62 -8.59 -18.40 13.68
N LEU A 63 -7.27 -18.11 13.69
CA LEU A 63 -6.77 -16.73 13.76
C LEU A 63 -6.95 -16.01 12.41
N ARG A 64 -6.74 -16.69 11.28
CA ARG A 64 -7.00 -16.11 9.94
C ARG A 64 -8.46 -15.73 9.76
N GLU A 65 -9.38 -16.62 10.15
CA GLU A 65 -10.82 -16.35 10.13
C GLU A 65 -11.21 -15.21 11.08
N GLU A 66 -10.60 -15.14 12.26
CA GLU A 66 -10.82 -14.07 13.23
C GLU A 66 -10.36 -12.70 12.73
N LEU A 67 -9.18 -12.64 12.12
CA LEU A 67 -8.66 -11.44 11.47
C LEU A 67 -9.57 -11.02 10.31
N ALA A 68 -9.99 -11.95 9.45
CA ALA A 68 -10.89 -11.68 8.34
C ALA A 68 -12.27 -11.19 8.80
N ARG A 69 -12.75 -11.60 9.98
CA ARG A 69 -13.99 -11.06 10.57
C ARG A 69 -13.83 -9.64 11.09
N ARG A 70 -12.67 -9.28 11.67
CA ARG A 70 -12.48 -8.00 12.37
C ARG A 70 -11.86 -6.89 11.53
N TYR A 71 -10.97 -7.22 10.60
CA TYR A 71 -10.17 -6.23 9.88
C TYR A 71 -10.25 -6.42 8.38
N THR A 72 -9.85 -5.37 7.67
CA THR A 72 -9.60 -5.35 6.24
C THR A 72 -8.10 -5.48 5.98
N ALA A 73 -7.68 -6.54 5.27
CA ALA A 73 -6.28 -6.71 4.86
C ALA A 73 -5.93 -5.82 3.65
N ASN A 74 -6.80 -5.79 2.65
CA ASN A 74 -6.64 -4.96 1.45
C ASN A 74 -7.69 -3.86 1.41
N PRO A 75 -7.33 -2.57 1.62
CA PRO A 75 -8.28 -1.47 1.48
C PRO A 75 -8.52 -1.03 0.03
N LEU A 76 -7.81 -1.63 -0.94
CA LEU A 76 -7.85 -1.22 -2.35
C LEU A 76 -8.60 -2.23 -3.22
N GLU A 77 -9.64 -1.77 -3.90
CA GLU A 77 -10.26 -2.49 -5.02
C GLU A 77 -9.60 -2.02 -6.33
N LYS A 78 -8.92 -2.91 -7.05
CA LYS A 78 -8.32 -2.57 -8.35
C LYS A 78 -9.39 -2.44 -9.42
N VAL A 79 -9.64 -1.21 -9.87
CA VAL A 79 -10.60 -0.90 -10.94
C VAL A 79 -9.98 -1.11 -12.31
N MET A 80 -8.74 -0.63 -12.49
CA MET A 80 -8.06 -0.67 -13.79
C MET A 80 -6.55 -0.77 -13.60
N HIS A 81 -5.87 -1.40 -14.55
CA HIS A 81 -4.41 -1.47 -14.63
C HIS A 81 -3.98 -1.34 -16.09
N LEU A 82 -3.08 -0.41 -16.37
CA LEU A 82 -2.59 -0.12 -17.72
C LEU A 82 -1.07 -0.09 -17.73
N THR A 83 -0.48 -0.73 -18.74
CA THR A 83 0.95 -0.71 -19.01
C THR A 83 1.24 0.22 -20.19
N SER A 84 2.31 1.02 -20.10
CA SER A 84 2.76 1.89 -21.20
C SER A 84 3.21 1.07 -22.41
N ALA A 85 3.22 1.69 -23.59
CA ALA A 85 3.56 1.01 -24.84
C ALA A 85 4.99 0.43 -24.87
N ASP A 86 5.92 1.04 -24.15
CA ASP A 86 7.31 0.59 -23.99
C ASP A 86 7.51 -0.33 -22.79
N GLY A 87 6.46 -0.66 -22.04
CA GLY A 87 6.52 -1.50 -20.83
C GLY A 87 7.16 -0.85 -19.61
N SER A 88 7.68 0.38 -19.73
CA SER A 88 8.47 1.02 -18.67
C SER A 88 7.63 1.50 -17.48
N THR A 89 6.32 1.65 -17.65
CA THR A 89 5.42 2.23 -16.65
C THR A 89 4.11 1.46 -16.54
N ASP A 90 3.69 1.15 -15.32
CA ASP A 90 2.34 0.68 -15.01
C ASP A 90 1.58 1.72 -14.20
N LYS A 91 0.31 1.93 -14.53
CA LYS A 91 -0.61 2.77 -13.77
C LYS A 91 -1.81 1.94 -13.31
N ALA A 92 -2.08 1.97 -12.01
CA ALA A 92 -3.25 1.35 -11.41
C ALA A 92 -4.23 2.43 -10.91
N LEU A 93 -5.52 2.17 -11.11
CA LEU A 93 -6.63 2.91 -10.53
C LEU A 93 -7.28 2.05 -9.46
N PHE A 94 -7.37 2.58 -8.24
CA PHE A 94 -8.00 1.92 -7.10
C PHE A 94 -9.26 2.64 -6.69
N ARG A 95 -10.28 1.86 -6.31
CA ARG A 95 -11.44 2.32 -5.57
C ARG A 95 -11.22 2.05 -4.10
N LEU A 96 -11.43 3.08 -3.30
CA LEU A 96 -11.41 3.03 -1.85
C LEU A 96 -12.82 2.69 -1.35
N ALA A 97 -12.94 2.29 -0.09
CA ALA A 97 -14.19 1.79 0.43
C ALA A 97 -15.34 2.81 0.47
N ASP A 98 -15.02 4.10 0.50
CA ASP A 98 -15.98 5.19 0.38
C ASP A 98 -16.29 5.57 -1.09
N GLY A 99 -15.77 4.79 -2.04
CA GLY A 99 -16.03 4.93 -3.48
C GLY A 99 -15.08 5.87 -4.20
N GLU A 100 -14.26 6.64 -3.48
CA GLU A 100 -13.25 7.53 -4.04
C GLU A 100 -12.19 6.77 -4.84
N LEU A 101 -11.61 7.44 -5.84
CA LEU A 101 -10.63 6.85 -6.74
C LEU A 101 -9.25 7.48 -6.53
N VAL A 102 -8.22 6.64 -6.48
CA VAL A 102 -6.82 7.07 -6.41
C VAL A 102 -5.95 6.30 -7.39
N GLU A 103 -4.89 6.96 -7.86
CA GLU A 103 -3.94 6.36 -8.79
C GLU A 103 -2.60 6.05 -8.10
N THR A 104 -1.95 4.99 -8.57
CA THR A 104 -0.58 4.63 -8.21
C THR A 104 0.17 4.26 -9.46
N VAL A 105 1.45 4.64 -9.56
CA VAL A 105 2.28 4.38 -10.74
C VAL A 105 3.54 3.62 -10.34
N LEU A 106 3.89 2.57 -11.06
CA LEU A 106 5.17 1.87 -10.98
C LEU A 106 6.00 2.20 -12.22
N MET A 107 7.22 2.70 -12.03
CA MET A 107 8.14 3.08 -13.09
C MET A 107 9.43 2.27 -13.01
N ARG A 108 9.85 1.66 -14.12
CA ARG A 108 11.13 0.96 -14.25
C ARG A 108 12.15 1.86 -14.91
N TYR A 109 13.29 2.03 -14.26
CA TYR A 109 14.42 2.77 -14.79
C TYR A 109 15.59 1.83 -14.98
N ALA A 110 16.10 1.74 -16.21
CA ALA A 110 17.33 1.04 -16.52
C ALA A 110 18.53 1.69 -15.82
N ALA A 111 19.61 0.92 -15.65
CA ALA A 111 20.87 1.47 -15.19
C ALA A 111 21.44 2.46 -16.22
N ASP A 112 22.09 3.51 -15.75
CA ASP A 112 22.83 4.46 -16.57
C ASP A 112 24.25 4.67 -16.01
N SER A 113 25.03 5.58 -16.59
CA SER A 113 26.40 5.87 -16.17
C SER A 113 26.53 6.38 -14.72
N HIS A 114 25.43 6.77 -14.09
CA HIS A 114 25.41 7.39 -12.77
C HIS A 114 24.55 6.64 -11.74
N ARG A 115 23.66 5.75 -12.17
CA ARG A 115 22.63 5.13 -11.32
C ARG A 115 22.42 3.67 -11.65
N LYS A 116 22.21 2.87 -10.60
CA LYS A 116 21.75 1.49 -10.74
C LYS A 116 20.31 1.46 -11.26
N ALA A 117 19.93 0.33 -11.86
CA ALA A 117 18.53 0.07 -12.19
C ALA A 117 17.67 0.17 -10.93
N ARG A 118 16.45 0.69 -11.08
CA ARG A 118 15.52 0.88 -9.97
C ARG A 118 14.07 0.76 -10.42
N LYS A 119 13.22 0.37 -9.48
CA LYS A 119 11.76 0.38 -9.65
C LYS A 119 11.19 1.38 -8.65
N THR A 120 10.56 2.44 -9.15
CA THR A 120 10.04 3.55 -8.34
C THR A 120 8.52 3.53 -8.34
N VAL A 121 7.91 3.49 -7.16
CA VAL A 121 6.46 3.67 -7.01
C VAL A 121 6.12 5.11 -6.67
N CYS A 122 5.15 5.68 -7.38
CA CYS A 122 4.54 6.96 -7.11
C CYS A 122 3.18 6.73 -6.45
N VAL A 123 3.01 7.21 -5.21
CA VAL A 123 1.81 6.97 -4.39
C VAL A 123 1.04 8.25 -4.12
N SER A 124 -0.27 8.09 -4.02
CA SER A 124 -1.21 9.13 -3.61
C SER A 124 -1.30 9.19 -2.08
N THR A 125 -1.48 10.38 -1.53
CA THR A 125 -1.69 10.63 -0.09
C THR A 125 -3.07 11.22 0.21
N GLN A 126 -3.81 11.65 -0.81
CA GLN A 126 -5.17 12.17 -0.69
C GLN A 126 -6.04 11.66 -1.85
N ALA A 127 -7.35 11.61 -1.64
CA ALA A 127 -8.31 11.58 -2.73
C ALA A 127 -8.58 13.03 -3.18
N GLY A 128 -8.03 13.39 -4.34
CA GLY A 128 -7.99 14.78 -4.80
C GLY A 128 -6.88 15.60 -4.11
N CYS A 129 -6.92 16.93 -4.19
CA CYS A 129 -5.94 17.81 -3.52
C CYS A 129 -6.51 19.21 -3.24
N ALA A 130 -6.29 19.73 -2.03
CA ALA A 130 -6.84 21.02 -1.59
C ALA A 130 -6.04 22.23 -2.08
N LEU A 131 -4.81 22.04 -2.56
CA LEU A 131 -3.93 23.16 -2.93
C LEU A 131 -4.39 23.91 -4.19
N GLY A 132 -5.18 23.27 -5.06
CA GLY A 132 -5.77 23.96 -6.22
C GLY A 132 -4.75 24.50 -7.24
N CYS A 133 -3.55 23.91 -7.33
CA CYS A 133 -2.53 24.30 -8.31
C CYS A 133 -3.12 24.23 -9.74
N THR A 134 -3.12 25.34 -10.47
CA THR A 134 -3.88 25.50 -11.73
C THR A 134 -3.43 24.57 -12.86
N PHE A 135 -2.16 24.15 -12.84
CA PHE A 135 -1.57 23.21 -13.79
C PHE A 135 -1.78 21.72 -13.42
N CYS A 136 -2.30 21.43 -12.23
CA CYS A 136 -2.44 20.07 -11.72
C CYS A 136 -3.88 19.57 -11.88
N ALA A 137 -4.08 18.48 -12.63
CA ALA A 137 -5.39 17.86 -12.79
C ALA A 137 -6.02 17.47 -11.44
N THR A 138 -5.23 16.92 -10.51
CA THR A 138 -5.68 16.60 -9.14
C THR A 138 -6.14 17.84 -8.37
N GLY A 139 -5.47 18.98 -8.55
CA GLY A 139 -5.88 20.25 -7.95
C GLY A 139 -7.23 20.75 -8.50
N GLN A 140 -7.49 20.53 -9.80
CA GLN A 140 -8.76 20.88 -10.44
C GLN A 140 -9.93 19.97 -10.02
N GLN A 141 -9.65 18.72 -9.63
CA GLN A 141 -10.66 17.80 -9.08
C GLN A 141 -11.17 18.22 -7.69
N GLY A 142 -10.43 19.10 -7.00
CA GLY A 142 -10.69 19.50 -5.63
C GLY A 142 -10.25 18.45 -4.61
N PHE A 143 -10.49 18.73 -3.33
CA PHE A 143 -10.18 17.82 -2.22
C PHE A 143 -11.41 17.05 -1.77
N ARG A 144 -11.24 15.75 -1.50
CA ARG A 144 -12.28 14.90 -0.91
C ARG A 144 -11.92 14.53 0.52
N ARG A 145 -10.80 13.84 0.71
CA ARG A 145 -10.31 13.43 2.02
C ARG A 145 -8.84 13.04 2.01
N GLN A 146 -8.30 12.88 3.21
CA GLN A 146 -7.01 12.23 3.44
C GLN A 146 -7.11 10.72 3.21
N LEU A 147 -6.02 10.13 2.73
CA LEU A 147 -5.84 8.68 2.82
C LEU A 147 -5.33 8.27 4.19
N THR A 148 -5.74 7.11 4.67
CA THR A 148 -5.19 6.52 5.89
C THR A 148 -3.80 5.94 5.62
N THR A 149 -3.05 5.64 6.70
CA THR A 149 -1.75 4.96 6.59
C THR A 149 -1.87 3.67 5.77
N GLY A 150 -2.88 2.85 6.04
CA GLY A 150 -3.10 1.57 5.37
C GLY A 150 -3.45 1.72 3.90
N GLU A 151 -4.21 2.74 3.51
CA GLU A 151 -4.50 3.04 2.11
C GLU A 151 -3.24 3.49 1.34
N ILE A 152 -2.33 4.22 1.98
CA ILE A 152 -1.04 4.61 1.39
C ILE A 152 -0.13 3.38 1.25
N VAL A 153 0.01 2.59 2.32
CA VAL A 153 0.87 1.39 2.34
C VAL A 153 0.38 0.34 1.35
N ALA A 154 -0.93 0.14 1.22
CA ALA A 154 -1.49 -0.84 0.28
C ALA A 154 -1.15 -0.54 -1.18
N GLN A 155 -1.01 0.75 -1.57
CA GLN A 155 -0.57 1.14 -2.91
C GLN A 155 0.87 0.64 -3.19
N ILE A 156 1.74 0.79 -2.19
CA ILE A 156 3.14 0.33 -2.25
C ILE A 156 3.20 -1.19 -2.33
N ILE A 157 2.47 -1.89 -1.45
CA ILE A 157 2.42 -3.36 -1.43
C ILE A 157 1.92 -3.90 -2.76
N PHE A 158 0.90 -3.30 -3.35
CA PHE A 158 0.39 -3.71 -4.67
C PHE A 158 1.49 -3.65 -5.74
N MET A 159 2.20 -2.54 -5.84
CA MET A 159 3.28 -2.37 -6.83
C MET A 159 4.52 -3.20 -6.49
N GLN A 160 4.80 -3.43 -5.21
CA GLN A 160 5.84 -4.33 -4.73
C GLN A 160 5.62 -5.76 -5.24
N ARG A 161 4.37 -6.25 -5.22
CA ARG A 161 4.04 -7.58 -5.74
C ARG A 161 4.34 -7.72 -7.23
N ILE A 162 4.00 -6.68 -8.02
CA ILE A 162 4.31 -6.65 -9.46
C ILE A 162 5.83 -6.67 -9.65
N ALA A 163 6.55 -5.76 -8.99
CA ALA A 163 8.00 -5.64 -9.10
C ALA A 163 8.74 -6.93 -8.69
N LEU A 164 8.31 -7.60 -7.61
CA LEU A 164 8.86 -8.88 -7.17
C LEU A 164 8.53 -10.03 -8.13
N ALA A 165 7.34 -10.03 -8.73
CA ALA A 165 6.96 -11.04 -9.70
C ALA A 165 7.82 -10.93 -10.98
N GLU A 166 8.05 -9.71 -11.46
CA GLU A 166 8.98 -9.44 -12.57
C GLU A 166 10.39 -9.91 -12.25
N ASP A 167 10.93 -9.53 -11.08
CA ASP A 167 12.27 -9.93 -10.67
C ASP A 167 12.41 -11.46 -10.61
N ARG A 168 11.36 -12.17 -10.17
CA ARG A 168 11.35 -13.64 -10.16
C ARG A 168 11.30 -14.23 -11.58
N SER A 169 10.50 -13.66 -12.48
CA SER A 169 10.49 -14.08 -13.89
C SER A 169 11.86 -13.93 -14.53
N GLU A 170 12.54 -12.78 -14.30
CA GLU A 170 13.90 -12.55 -14.79
C GLU A 170 14.90 -13.56 -14.24
N VAL A 171 14.73 -14.03 -13.00
CA VAL A 171 15.56 -15.10 -12.41
C VAL A 171 15.31 -16.44 -13.08
N GLU A 172 14.04 -16.80 -13.32
CA GLU A 172 13.66 -18.04 -14.00
C GLU A 172 14.16 -18.07 -15.46
N GLU A 173 14.19 -16.91 -16.11
CA GLU A 173 14.72 -16.73 -17.47
C GLU A 173 16.26 -16.64 -17.51
N GLY A 174 16.93 -16.58 -16.36
CA GLY A 174 18.39 -16.45 -16.26
C GLY A 174 18.93 -15.05 -16.57
N ALA A 175 18.06 -14.05 -16.70
CA ALA A 175 18.42 -12.64 -16.90
C ALA A 175 18.83 -11.92 -15.58
N ARG A 176 18.53 -12.53 -14.43
CA ARG A 176 18.83 -12.01 -13.09
C ARG A 176 19.31 -13.12 -12.16
N GLU A 177 20.21 -12.81 -11.23
CA GLU A 177 20.60 -13.73 -10.17
C GLU A 177 19.58 -13.76 -9.03
N ILE A 178 19.31 -14.93 -8.45
CA ILE A 178 18.33 -15.09 -7.36
C ILE A 178 18.58 -14.15 -6.17
N GLY A 179 19.85 -13.86 -5.84
CA GLY A 179 20.24 -12.96 -4.76
C GLY A 179 20.07 -11.47 -5.07
N SER A 180 19.61 -11.13 -6.28
CA SER A 180 19.48 -9.75 -6.77
C SER A 180 18.03 -9.33 -7.01
N VAL A 181 17.05 -10.09 -6.50
CA VAL A 181 15.65 -9.65 -6.41
C VAL A 181 15.58 -8.42 -5.49
N GLN A 182 14.95 -7.35 -5.97
CA GLN A 182 14.91 -6.04 -5.33
C GLN A 182 13.47 -5.58 -5.06
N GLY A 183 12.53 -5.91 -5.94
CA GLY A 183 11.19 -5.33 -5.93
C GLY A 183 11.24 -3.82 -6.18
N VAL A 184 10.35 -3.08 -5.53
CA VAL A 184 10.37 -1.62 -5.47
C VAL A 184 11.55 -1.18 -4.61
N THR A 185 12.38 -0.30 -5.16
CA THR A 185 13.57 0.24 -4.49
C THR A 185 13.39 1.71 -4.07
N ASN A 186 12.39 2.39 -4.61
CA ASN A 186 12.13 3.80 -4.36
C ASN A 186 10.64 4.08 -4.25
N VAL A 187 10.26 4.94 -3.30
CA VAL A 187 8.90 5.44 -3.14
C VAL A 187 8.95 6.96 -3.26
N VAL A 188 8.03 7.53 -4.05
CA VAL A 188 7.82 8.98 -4.15
C VAL A 188 6.36 9.31 -3.83
N PHE A 189 6.15 10.30 -2.97
CA PHE A 189 4.82 10.81 -2.61
C PHE A 189 4.44 11.95 -3.55
N MET A 190 4.33 11.61 -4.84
CA MET A 190 4.09 12.55 -5.95
C MET A 190 2.82 12.19 -6.74
N GLY A 191 1.96 11.35 -6.16
CA GLY A 191 0.68 11.00 -6.75
C GLY A 191 -0.38 12.07 -6.49
N MET A 192 -1.60 11.64 -6.17
CA MET A 192 -2.68 12.56 -5.82
C MET A 192 -2.53 13.04 -4.37
N GLY A 193 -2.53 14.36 -4.18
CA GLY A 193 -2.56 14.99 -2.85
C GLY A 193 -1.30 15.77 -2.47
N GLU A 194 -1.40 16.55 -1.39
CA GLU A 194 -0.29 17.22 -0.72
C GLU A 194 0.12 16.40 0.52
N PRO A 195 1.28 15.69 0.50
CA PRO A 195 1.71 14.83 1.60
C PRO A 195 1.85 15.55 2.94
N LEU A 196 2.30 16.82 2.94
CA LEU A 196 2.45 17.59 4.17
C LEU A 196 1.11 18.02 4.78
N ALA A 197 0.06 18.10 3.96
CA ALA A 197 -1.30 18.27 4.45
C ALA A 197 -1.89 16.98 5.04
N ASN A 198 -1.30 15.81 4.73
CA ASN A 198 -1.62 14.51 5.33
C ASN A 198 -0.45 13.95 6.16
N TYR A 199 0.16 14.82 6.97
CA TYR A 199 1.46 14.55 7.58
C TYR A 199 1.51 13.26 8.40
N GLU A 200 0.56 13.06 9.33
CA GLU A 200 0.61 11.91 10.24
C GLU A 200 0.48 10.57 9.53
N ASN A 201 -0.49 10.43 8.63
CA ASN A 201 -0.67 9.19 7.85
C ASN A 201 0.51 8.94 6.92
N THR A 202 1.01 9.99 6.26
CA THR A 202 2.18 9.89 5.38
C THR A 202 3.42 9.44 6.14
N MET A 203 3.70 10.06 7.28
CA MET A 203 4.87 9.71 8.11
C MET A 203 4.74 8.32 8.72
N SER A 204 3.54 7.90 9.11
CA SER A 204 3.28 6.53 9.58
C SER A 204 3.47 5.50 8.46
N ALA A 205 3.05 5.80 7.24
CA ALA A 205 3.32 4.95 6.08
C ALA A 205 4.83 4.84 5.81
N ILE A 206 5.58 5.95 5.85
CA ILE A 206 7.04 5.96 5.71
C ILE A 206 7.71 5.10 6.78
N ARG A 207 7.28 5.20 8.05
CA ARG A 207 7.82 4.36 9.13
C ARG A 207 7.50 2.88 8.92
N SER A 208 6.28 2.56 8.49
CA SER A 208 5.85 1.18 8.25
C SER A 208 6.68 0.50 7.16
N ILE A 209 6.90 1.16 6.02
CA ILE A 209 7.67 0.59 4.90
C ILE A 209 9.19 0.54 5.15
N ASN A 210 9.69 1.23 6.18
CA ASN A 210 11.11 1.22 6.58
C ASN A 210 11.37 0.41 7.86
N ASP A 211 10.37 -0.30 8.42
CA ASP A 211 10.60 -1.18 9.56
C ASP A 211 11.50 -2.35 9.13
N GLU A 212 12.57 -2.63 9.86
CA GLU A 212 13.51 -3.73 9.53
C GLU A 212 12.86 -5.12 9.53
N ASN A 213 11.66 -5.25 10.08
CA ASN A 213 10.88 -6.48 10.13
C ASN A 213 9.70 -6.46 9.15
N ALA A 214 9.52 -5.37 8.40
CA ALA A 214 8.64 -5.29 7.23
C ALA A 214 9.28 -5.95 5.99
#